data_AF-A0A7C7C8C2-F1
#
_entry.id   AF-A0A7C7C8C2-F1
#
_cell.length_a   1.000
_cell.length_b   1.000
_cell.length_c   1.000
_cell.angle_alpha   90.00
_cell.angle_beta   90.00
_cell.angle_gamma   90.00
#
_symmetry.space_group_name_H-M   'P 1'
#
loop_
_entity.id
_entity.type
_entity.pdbx_description
1 polymer ?
#
loop_
_entity_poly.entity_id
_entity_poly.type
_entity_poly.pdbx_seq_one_letter_code
_entity_poly.pdbx_strand_id
1 'polypeptide(L)' 'MNNYKIVRFYQERFVRQATIKEGLSLEEAKDHCSDPETSSTTAKSEESVAHTKEFGKWFDGYRKEDQPNR' A
#
# COMPACT_ATOMS: atom_id res chain seq x y z
N MET A 1 -1.68 -0.43 -22.43
CA MET A 1 -1.11 0.26 -21.25
C MET A 1 -0.88 -0.77 -20.16
N ASN A 2 0.24 -0.68 -19.44
CA ASN A 2 0.43 -1.46 -18.21
C ASN A 2 -0.14 -0.64 -17.06
N ASN A 3 -1.32 -1.01 -16.60
CA ASN A 3 -1.91 -0.37 -15.44
C ASN A 3 -1.43 -1.06 -14.16
N TYR A 4 -1.13 -0.25 -13.16
CA TYR A 4 -0.72 -0.66 -11.83
C TYR A 4 -1.75 -0.21 -10.82
N LYS A 5 -1.84 -0.97 -9.73
CA LYS A 5 -2.61 -0.64 -8.55
C LYS A 5 -1.71 -0.62 -7.33
N ILE A 6 -2.00 0.26 -6.40
CA ILE A 6 -1.41 0.27 -5.06
C ILE A 6 -2.22 -0.65 -4.18
N VAL A 7 -1.53 -1.56 -3.50
CA VAL A 7 -2.09 -2.49 -2.54
C VAL A 7 -1.38 -2.27 -1.21
N ARG A 8 -2.15 -2.02 -0.16
CA ARG A 8 -1.68 -2.01 1.23
C ARG A 8 -1.61 -3.44 1.74
N PHE A 9 -0.41 -3.87 2.07
CA PHE A 9 -0.11 -5.15 2.68
C PHE A 9 -0.04 -4.99 4.19
N TYR A 10 -0.56 -5.97 4.90
CA TYR A 10 -0.48 -6.05 6.35
C TYR A 10 0.39 -7.24 6.74
N GLN A 11 1.21 -7.07 7.78
CA GLN A 11 2.00 -8.16 8.35
C GLN A 11 1.13 -9.12 9.17
N GLU A 12 0.01 -8.61 9.71
CA GLU A 12 -0.95 -9.38 10.48
C GLU A 12 -1.72 -10.37 9.59
N ARG A 13 -1.68 -11.67 9.96
CA ARG A 13 -2.24 -12.76 9.14
C ARG A 13 -3.75 -12.68 8.90
N PHE A 14 -4.48 -12.00 9.77
CA PHE A 14 -5.94 -11.93 9.70
C PHE A 14 -6.44 -10.66 9.01
N VAL A 15 -5.56 -9.72 8.67
CA VAL A 15 -5.92 -8.47 8.00
C VAL A 15 -5.79 -8.67 6.49
N ARG A 16 -6.88 -8.40 5.76
CA ARG A 16 -6.88 -8.52 4.30
C ARG A 16 -6.16 -7.34 3.66
N GLN A 17 -5.47 -7.61 2.57
CA GLN A 17 -4.89 -6.59 1.71
C GLN A 17 -5.98 -5.65 1.18
N ALA A 18 -5.67 -4.37 1.05
CA ALA A 18 -6.59 -3.36 0.55
C ALA A 18 -6.03 -2.68 -0.71
N THR A 19 -6.84 -2.53 -1.74
CA THR A 19 -6.48 -1.71 -2.90
C THR A 19 -6.69 -0.23 -2.55
N ILE A 20 -5.65 0.58 -2.68
CA ILE A 20 -5.67 2.01 -2.33
C ILE A 20 -5.92 2.88 -3.56
N LYS A 21 -5.32 2.53 -4.70
CA LYS A 21 -5.42 3.28 -5.95
C LYS A 21 -5.24 2.35 -7.14
N GLU A 22 -5.93 2.62 -8.24
CA GLU A 22 -5.93 1.81 -9.48
C GLU A 22 -5.68 2.71 -10.70
N GLY A 23 -5.43 2.10 -11.86
CA GLY A 23 -5.20 2.83 -13.12
C GLY A 23 -3.91 3.64 -13.19
N LEU A 24 -2.90 3.32 -12.37
CA LEU A 24 -1.62 4.04 -12.34
C LEU A 24 -0.67 3.60 -13.43
N SER A 25 0.17 4.52 -13.89
CA SER A 25 1.40 4.17 -14.60
C SER A 25 2.44 3.54 -13.65
N LEU A 26 3.45 2.88 -14.22
CA LEU A 26 4.55 2.34 -13.42
C LEU A 26 5.29 3.44 -12.65
N GLU A 27 5.43 4.62 -13.23
CA GLU A 27 6.15 5.74 -12.62
C GLU A 27 5.37 6.28 -11.42
N GLU A 28 4.07 6.54 -11.56
CA GLU A 28 3.21 6.95 -10.44
C GLU A 28 3.19 5.90 -9.34
N ALA A 29 3.18 4.62 -9.70
CA ALA A 29 3.20 3.53 -8.73
C ALA A 29 4.52 3.47 -7.94
N LYS A 30 5.65 3.73 -8.61
CA LYS A 30 6.97 3.81 -7.97
C LYS A 30 7.11 5.05 -7.09
N ASP A 31 6.58 6.18 -7.56
CA ASP A 31 6.58 7.44 -6.82
C ASP A 31 5.81 7.28 -5.50
N HIS A 32 4.60 6.69 -5.56
CA HIS A 32 3.81 6.34 -4.37
C HIS A 32 4.63 5.51 -3.38
N CYS A 33 5.23 4.40 -3.82
CA CYS A 33 6.01 3.54 -2.92
C CYS A 33 7.32 4.16 -2.40
N SER A 34 7.73 5.30 -2.94
CA SER A 34 8.91 6.03 -2.45
C SER A 34 8.55 7.03 -1.34
N ASP A 35 7.26 7.25 -1.09
CA ASP A 35 6.79 8.17 -0.06
C ASP A 35 6.91 7.54 1.35
N PRO A 36 7.49 8.25 2.33
CA PRO A 36 7.69 7.71 3.67
C PRO A 36 6.37 7.43 4.42
N GLU A 37 5.26 8.05 4.04
CA GLU A 37 3.94 7.80 4.61
C GLU A 37 3.30 6.50 4.12
N THR A 38 3.93 5.78 3.17
CA THR A 38 3.37 4.54 2.63
C THR A 38 3.89 3.28 3.31
N SER A 39 4.52 3.42 4.47
CA SER A 39 4.90 2.31 5.34
C SER A 39 4.72 2.68 6.80
N SER A 40 4.11 1.79 7.58
CA SER A 40 3.91 1.96 9.03
C SER A 40 5.18 2.24 9.83
N THR A 41 6.36 1.86 9.31
CA THR A 41 7.64 2.08 10.00
C THR A 41 8.21 3.48 9.77
N THR A 42 7.78 4.16 8.73
CA THR A 42 8.29 5.48 8.31
C THR A 42 7.23 6.57 8.40
N ALA A 43 5.95 6.20 8.34
CA ALA A 43 4.81 7.10 8.37
C ALA A 43 4.66 7.78 9.73
N LYS A 44 4.40 9.09 9.71
CA LYS A 44 4.31 9.95 10.89
C LYS A 44 2.97 10.66 11.03
N SER A 45 2.14 10.65 9.98
CA SER A 45 0.81 11.25 10.03
C SER A 45 -0.03 10.59 11.12
N GLU A 46 -0.84 11.39 11.81
CA GLU A 46 -1.70 10.90 12.90
C GLU A 46 -2.62 9.76 12.44
N GLU A 47 -3.14 9.87 11.21
CA GLU A 47 -3.95 8.83 10.56
C GLU A 47 -3.16 7.52 10.38
N SER A 48 -1.94 7.59 9.84
CA SER A 48 -1.07 6.43 9.64
C SER A 48 -0.68 5.76 10.96
N VAL A 49 -0.43 6.55 12.00
CA VAL A 49 -0.13 6.06 13.35
C VAL A 49 -1.34 5.39 13.97
N ALA A 50 -2.53 5.98 13.85
CA ALA A 50 -3.78 5.38 14.32
C ALA A 50 -4.08 4.07 13.57
N HIS A 51 -3.92 4.06 12.24
CA HIS A 51 -4.09 2.87 11.41
C HIS A 51 -3.13 1.75 11.81
N THR A 52 -1.87 2.08 12.10
CA THR A 52 -0.86 1.10 12.55
C THR A 52 -1.21 0.52 13.92
N LYS A 53 -1.81 1.30 14.82
CA LYS A 53 -2.27 0.81 16.13
C LYS A 53 -3.44 -0.17 16.00
N GLU A 54 -4.32 0.04 15.02
CA GLU A 54 -5.51 -0.79 14.82
C GLU A 54 -5.21 -2.08 14.03
N PHE A 55 -4.42 -1.98 12.95
CA PHE A 55 -4.20 -3.09 12.00
C PHE A 55 -2.80 -3.70 12.05
N GLY A 56 -1.92 -3.19 12.91
CA GLY A 56 -0.53 -3.62 13.00
C GLY A 56 0.35 -3.04 11.89
N LYS A 57 1.49 -3.68 11.63
CA LYS A 57 2.45 -3.21 10.63
C LYS A 57 1.90 -3.39 9.22
N TRP A 58 2.03 -2.35 8.40
CA TRP A 58 1.60 -2.33 7.01
C TRP A 58 2.62 -1.61 6.12
N PHE A 59 2.56 -1.90 4.82
CA PHE A 59 3.30 -1.20 3.77
C PHE A 59 2.52 -1.22 2.47
N ASP A 60 2.61 -0.14 1.68
CA ASP A 60 2.02 -0.08 0.36
C ASP A 60 3.01 -0.61 -0.68
N GLY A 61 2.55 -1.49 -1.55
CA GLY A 61 3.29 -1.96 -2.71
C GLY A 61 2.42 -1.87 -3.96
N TYR A 62 3.03 -1.84 -5.13
CA TYR A 62 2.28 -1.86 -6.38
C TYR A 62 2.26 -3.25 -7.04
N ARG A 63 1.15 -3.56 -7.71
CA ARG A 63 1.01 -4.74 -8.56
C ARG A 63 0.41 -4.34 -9.90
N LYS A 64 0.68 -5.10 -10.96
CA LYS A 64 -0.05 -4.97 -12.22
C LYS A 64 -1.52 -5.32 -11.97
N GLU A 65 -2.45 -4.60 -12.58
CA GLU A 65 -3.89 -4.82 -12.39
C GLU A 65 -4.33 -6.26 -12.71
N ASP A 66 -3.74 -6.84 -13.76
CA ASP A 66 -3.97 -8.21 -14.22
C ASP A 66 -3.51 -9.29 -13.21
N GLN A 67 -2.79 -8.93 -12.15
CA GLN A 67 -2.36 -9.85 -11.11
C GLN A 67 -3.37 -9.87 -9.95
N PRO A 68 -3.91 -11.05 -9.57
CA PRO A 68 -4.79 -11.16 -8.41
C PRO A 68 -4.04 -10.84 -7.12
N ASN A 69 -4.80 -10.37 -6.11
CA ASN A 69 -4.28 -10.18 -4.76
C ASN A 69 -4.05 -11.55 -4.12
N ARG A 70 -2.84 -12.10 -4.30
CA ARG A 70 -2.35 -13.34 -3.67
C ARG A 70 -2.07 -13.17 -2.19
#